data_AF-A0A6V8LTF5-F1
#
_entry.id   AF-A0A6V8LTF5-F1
#
_cell.length_a   1.000
_cell.length_b   1.000
_cell.length_c   1.000
_cell.angle_alpha   90.00
_cell.angle_beta   90.00
_cell.angle_gamma   90.00
#
_symmetry.space_group_name_H-M   'P 1'
#
loop_
_entity.id
_entity.type
_entity.pdbx_description
1 polymer ?
#
loop_
_entity_poly.entity_id
_entity_poly.type
_entity_poly.pdbx_seq_one_letter_code
_entity_poly.pdbx_strand_id
1 'polypeptide(L)'
;MLTLLHSPYDADSRDFLAALGVAEPESDDVTVETGGQAVRIVSDQAKAVAACPAFSRYPTFVASDGRVVSGPKTWQECLDFEAASGGGGFAPDPQALAELTRLDFLARFTEAELVLLKSLEASDPNVGLFWEQWRAATTVRGDDPRTVRALDYMTAQGHLAPGRKEAILAF
;
A
#
# COMPACT_ATOMS: atom_id res chain seq x y z
N MET A 1 -16.70 -10.77 14.49
CA MET A 1 -16.50 -11.94 13.62
C MET A 1 -15.25 -11.71 12.81
N LEU A 2 -14.33 -12.67 12.75
CA LEU A 2 -13.10 -12.52 11.97
C LEU A 2 -13.41 -12.63 10.48
N THR A 3 -12.86 -11.72 9.68
CA THR A 3 -13.04 -11.75 8.22
C THR A 3 -11.69 -11.73 7.53
N LEU A 4 -11.50 -12.62 6.55
CA LEU A 4 -10.36 -12.63 5.65
C LEU A 4 -10.83 -12.25 4.26
N LEU A 5 -10.33 -11.14 3.76
CA LEU A 5 -10.48 -10.74 2.37
C LEU A 5 -9.44 -11.52 1.55
N HIS A 6 -9.92 -12.28 0.58
CA HIS A 6 -9.14 -13.16 -0.28
C HIS A 6 -9.28 -12.76 -1.74
N SER A 7 -8.29 -13.06 -2.56
CA SER A 7 -8.43 -13.03 -4.02
C SER A 7 -7.78 -14.26 -4.63
N PRO A 8 -8.51 -15.03 -5.46
CA PRO A 8 -7.94 -16.19 -6.15
C PRO A 8 -6.91 -15.77 -7.21
N TYR A 9 -6.86 -14.49 -7.57
CA TYR A 9 -5.90 -13.94 -8.53
C TYR A 9 -4.60 -13.44 -7.87
N ASP A 10 -4.56 -13.31 -6.55
CA ASP A 10 -3.39 -12.86 -5.80
C ASP A 10 -2.60 -14.04 -5.21
N ALA A 11 -1.31 -14.13 -5.52
CA ALA A 11 -0.49 -15.27 -5.12
C ALA A 11 -0.30 -15.35 -3.60
N ASP A 12 0.03 -14.23 -2.96
CA ASP A 12 0.17 -14.15 -1.50
C ASP A 12 -1.14 -14.57 -0.81
N SER A 13 -2.30 -14.22 -1.39
CA SER A 13 -3.61 -14.54 -0.84
C SER A 13 -3.94 -16.03 -0.92
N ARG A 14 -3.60 -16.69 -2.04
CA ARG A 14 -3.75 -18.15 -2.18
C ARG A 14 -2.82 -18.90 -1.25
N ASP A 15 -1.56 -18.48 -1.16
CA ASP A 15 -0.56 -19.11 -0.30
C ASP A 15 -0.96 -18.98 1.18
N PHE A 16 -1.53 -17.84 1.56
CA PHE A 16 -2.04 -17.61 2.91
C PHE A 16 -3.23 -18.54 3.25
N LEU A 17 -4.22 -18.68 2.35
CA LEU A 17 -5.33 -19.63 2.56
C LEU A 17 -4.84 -21.07 2.66
N ALA A 18 -3.91 -21.47 1.78
CA ALA A 18 -3.33 -22.80 1.82
C ALA A 18 -2.59 -23.07 3.15
N ALA A 19 -1.86 -22.06 3.67
CA ALA A 19 -1.19 -22.14 4.97
C ALA A 19 -2.17 -22.27 6.15
N LEU A 20 -3.40 -21.77 6.01
CA LEU A 20 -4.49 -21.98 6.98
C LEU A 20 -5.09 -23.38 6.94
N GLY A 21 -4.68 -24.21 5.97
CA GLY A 21 -5.31 -25.51 5.70
C GLY A 21 -6.72 -25.36 5.10
N VAL A 22 -7.05 -24.18 4.57
CA VAL A 22 -8.35 -23.91 3.95
C VAL A 22 -8.19 -24.09 2.44
N ALA A 23 -8.97 -25.02 1.88
CA ALA A 23 -9.08 -25.12 0.43
C ALA A 23 -9.69 -23.84 -0.15
N GLU A 24 -9.31 -23.49 -1.38
CA GLU A 24 -9.88 -22.34 -2.06
C GLU A 24 -11.43 -22.44 -2.07
N PRO A 25 -12.15 -21.42 -1.56
CA PRO A 25 -13.60 -21.48 -1.46
C PRO A 25 -14.28 -21.66 -2.83
N GLU A 26 -15.23 -22.58 -2.91
CA GLU A 26 -16.09 -22.72 -4.11
C GLU A 26 -17.08 -21.56 -4.29
N SER A 27 -17.22 -20.71 -3.27
CA SER A 27 -18.10 -19.54 -3.26
C SER A 27 -17.35 -18.30 -2.78
N ASP A 28 -17.77 -17.14 -3.27
CA ASP A 28 -17.08 -15.87 -3.02
C ASP A 28 -17.27 -15.31 -1.60
N ASP A 29 -18.03 -15.99 -0.73
CA ASP A 29 -18.29 -15.59 0.64
C ASP A 29 -18.66 -16.83 1.46
N VAL A 30 -17.70 -17.36 2.21
CA VAL A 30 -17.87 -18.58 3.01
C VAL A 30 -17.47 -18.33 4.45
N THR A 31 -17.96 -19.16 5.36
CA THR A 31 -17.45 -19.24 6.73
C THR A 31 -16.81 -20.58 6.93
N VAL A 32 -15.55 -20.58 7.38
CA VAL A 32 -14.77 -21.77 7.67
C VAL A 32 -14.36 -21.77 9.14
N GLU A 33 -14.09 -22.95 9.69
CA GLU A 33 -13.50 -23.10 11.01
C GLU A 33 -11.99 -23.30 10.86
N THR A 34 -11.19 -22.40 11.43
CA THR A 34 -9.73 -22.56 11.49
C THR A 34 -9.21 -22.19 12.88
N GLY A 35 -8.33 -23.02 13.44
CA GLY A 35 -7.82 -22.81 14.80
C GLY A 35 -8.90 -22.77 15.90
N GLY A 36 -10.08 -23.36 15.66
CA GLY A 36 -11.23 -23.31 16.57
C GLY A 36 -12.00 -21.99 16.55
N GLN A 37 -11.81 -21.17 15.52
CA GLN A 37 -12.55 -19.93 15.30
C GLN A 37 -13.26 -19.94 13.95
N ALA A 38 -14.48 -19.41 13.94
CA ALA A 38 -15.21 -19.11 12.72
C ALA A 38 -14.59 -17.89 12.01
N VAL A 39 -14.11 -18.10 10.80
CA VAL A 39 -13.51 -17.08 9.93
C VAL A 39 -14.33 -16.98 8.66
N ARG A 40 -14.84 -15.77 8.38
CA ARG A 40 -15.51 -15.47 7.11
C ARG A 40 -14.46 -15.17 6.06
N ILE A 41 -14.46 -15.89 4.94
CA ILE A 41 -13.58 -15.64 3.80
C ILE A 41 -14.41 -14.98 2.69
N VAL A 42 -14.00 -13.80 2.25
CA VAL A 42 -14.68 -13.03 1.21
C VAL A 42 -13.74 -12.88 0.02
N SER A 43 -14.12 -13.49 -1.10
CA SER A 43 -13.37 -13.48 -2.37
C SER A 43 -13.96 -12.50 -3.40
N ASP A 44 -15.21 -12.06 -3.22
CA ASP A 44 -15.85 -11.06 -4.08
C ASP A 44 -15.38 -9.64 -3.74
N GLN A 45 -14.95 -8.89 -4.76
CA GLN A 45 -14.43 -7.54 -4.60
C GLN A 45 -15.47 -6.58 -4.03
N ALA A 46 -16.74 -6.65 -4.46
CA ALA A 46 -17.77 -5.71 -4.01
C ALA A 46 -18.07 -5.92 -2.52
N LYS A 47 -18.15 -7.18 -2.08
CA LYS A 47 -18.30 -7.55 -0.67
C LYS A 47 -17.05 -7.23 0.15
N ALA A 48 -15.85 -7.39 -0.40
CA ALA A 48 -14.61 -7.02 0.26
C ALA A 48 -14.56 -5.50 0.53
N VAL A 49 -14.93 -4.68 -0.46
CA VAL A 49 -15.03 -3.22 -0.31
C VAL A 49 -16.14 -2.85 0.69
N ALA A 50 -17.27 -3.55 0.68
CA ALA A 50 -18.33 -3.33 1.67
C ALA A 50 -17.89 -3.68 3.10
N ALA A 51 -17.05 -4.70 3.27
CA ALA A 51 -16.49 -5.11 4.57
C ALA A 51 -15.37 -4.17 5.04
N CYS A 52 -14.55 -3.66 4.11
CA CYS A 52 -13.47 -2.72 4.40
C CYS A 52 -13.28 -1.74 3.22
N PRO A 53 -13.87 -0.53 3.23
CA PRO A 53 -13.81 0.37 2.08
C PRO A 53 -12.40 0.84 1.68
N ALA A 54 -11.41 0.69 2.58
CA ALA A 54 -10.05 1.20 2.42
C ALA A 54 -8.97 0.10 2.51
N PHE A 55 -9.30 -1.17 2.31
CA PHE A 55 -8.25 -2.20 2.27
C PHE A 55 -7.32 -1.99 1.07
N SER A 56 -6.02 -2.18 1.27
CA SER A 56 -4.98 -1.82 0.29
C SER A 56 -4.55 -2.97 -0.62
N ARG A 57 -4.76 -4.23 -0.19
CA ARG A 57 -4.30 -5.44 -0.91
C ARG A 57 -4.98 -6.71 -0.42
N TYR A 58 -4.77 -7.80 -1.15
CA TYR A 58 -5.05 -9.15 -0.65
C TYR A 58 -3.74 -9.83 -0.19
N PRO A 59 -3.82 -10.85 0.70
CA PRO A 59 -4.94 -11.06 1.62
C PRO A 59 -5.06 -9.88 2.60
N THR A 60 -6.24 -9.64 3.18
CA THR A 60 -6.42 -8.67 4.27
C THR A 60 -7.25 -9.29 5.38
N PHE A 61 -6.80 -9.18 6.63
CA PHE A 61 -7.56 -9.64 7.79
C PHE A 61 -8.29 -8.48 8.46
N VAL A 62 -9.55 -8.70 8.81
CA VAL A 62 -10.40 -7.78 9.55
C VAL A 62 -10.75 -8.45 10.89
N ALA A 63 -10.27 -7.83 11.96
CA ALA A 63 -10.51 -8.21 13.34
C ALA A 63 -11.99 -8.09 13.72
N SER A 64 -12.37 -8.70 14.84
CA SER A 64 -13.76 -8.69 15.30
C SER A 64 -14.31 -7.29 15.62
N ASP A 65 -13.41 -6.36 15.95
CA ASP A 65 -13.68 -4.95 16.24
C ASP A 65 -13.54 -4.01 15.03
N GLY A 66 -13.31 -4.57 13.84
CA GLY A 66 -13.20 -3.83 12.58
C GLY A 66 -11.80 -3.26 12.30
N ARG A 67 -10.81 -3.48 13.17
CA ARG A 67 -9.40 -3.20 12.83
C ARG A 67 -8.93 -4.11 11.70
N VAL A 68 -7.91 -3.66 10.98
CA VAL A 68 -7.48 -4.32 9.74
C VAL A 68 -5.96 -4.48 9.72
N VAL A 69 -5.49 -5.62 9.21
CA VAL A 69 -4.09 -5.84 8.82
C VAL A 69 -4.04 -6.31 7.36
N SER A 70 -3.30 -5.57 6.55
CA SER A 70 -3.15 -5.85 5.12
C SER A 70 -1.90 -6.68 4.85
N GLY A 71 -2.04 -7.73 4.04
CA GLY A 71 -0.93 -8.63 3.68
C GLY A 71 -0.32 -9.44 4.83
N PRO A 72 -1.10 -9.96 5.80
CA PRO A 72 -0.55 -10.78 6.87
C PRO A 72 0.21 -11.97 6.30
N LYS A 73 1.31 -12.35 6.95
CA LYS A 73 2.17 -13.46 6.51
C LYS A 73 1.84 -14.77 7.19
N THR A 74 1.23 -14.72 8.38
CA THR A 74 0.84 -15.92 9.12
C THR A 74 -0.52 -15.77 9.79
N TRP A 75 -1.16 -16.90 10.12
CA TRP A 75 -2.38 -16.87 10.94
C TRP A 75 -2.13 -16.35 12.35
N GLN A 76 -0.97 -16.70 12.92
CA GLN A 76 -0.61 -16.26 14.26
C GLN A 76 -0.56 -14.73 14.35
N GLU A 77 -0.06 -14.05 13.32
CA GLU A 77 -0.08 -12.59 13.23
C GLU A 77 -1.51 -12.02 13.32
N CYS A 78 -2.49 -12.68 12.67
CA CYS A 78 -3.89 -12.27 12.74
C CYS A 78 -4.49 -12.49 14.15
N LEU A 79 -4.14 -13.60 14.79
CA LEU A 79 -4.59 -13.92 16.15
C LEU A 79 -3.97 -12.97 17.19
N ASP A 80 -2.68 -12.66 17.05
CA ASP A 80 -1.99 -11.69 17.91
C ASP A 80 -2.59 -10.30 17.74
N PHE A 81 -2.94 -9.91 16.50
CA PHE A 81 -3.62 -8.65 16.20
C PHE A 81 -5.03 -8.57 16.83
N GLU A 82 -5.81 -9.64 16.74
CA GLU A 82 -7.13 -9.77 17.38
C GLU A 82 -7.00 -9.67 18.92
N ALA A 83 -6.04 -10.40 19.49
CA ALA A 83 -5.81 -10.50 20.93
C ALA A 83 -5.25 -9.20 21.54
N ALA A 84 -4.61 -8.33 20.76
CA ALA A 84 -4.04 -7.05 21.21
C ALA A 84 -5.09 -5.98 21.60
N SER A 85 -6.31 -6.37 21.96
CA SER A 85 -7.41 -5.46 22.27
C SER A 85 -7.13 -4.65 23.56
N GLY A 86 -6.75 -3.37 23.41
CA GLY A 86 -6.46 -2.48 24.54
C GLY A 86 -6.00 -1.04 24.24
N GLY A 87 -5.79 -0.65 22.99
CA GLY A 87 -5.45 0.75 22.68
C GLY A 87 -5.08 0.96 21.23
N GLY A 88 -5.94 1.65 20.49
CA GLY A 88 -5.67 2.09 19.12
C GLY A 88 -6.52 1.37 18.08
N GLY A 89 -7.70 1.93 17.80
CA GLY A 89 -8.20 1.83 16.43
C GLY A 89 -7.12 2.36 15.49
N PHE A 90 -6.85 1.63 14.41
CA PHE A 90 -5.88 1.97 13.37
C PHE A 90 -4.48 2.35 13.91
N ALA A 91 -3.58 1.37 14.04
CA ALA A 91 -2.20 1.65 13.68
C ALA A 91 -2.14 1.42 12.16
N PRO A 92 -1.98 2.46 11.32
CA PRO A 92 -1.47 2.23 9.97
C PRO A 92 -0.23 1.37 10.15
N ASP A 93 -0.01 0.38 9.28
CA ASP A 93 1.31 -0.23 9.20
C ASP A 93 2.33 0.93 9.11
N PRO A 94 3.27 1.07 10.07
CA PRO A 94 4.29 2.11 9.99
C PRO A 94 5.15 1.96 8.72
N GLN A 95 5.04 0.81 8.03
CA GLN A 95 5.65 0.49 6.75
C GLN A 95 4.67 0.37 5.57
N ALA A 96 3.37 0.61 5.76
CA ALA A 96 2.50 1.01 4.66
C ALA A 96 2.86 2.45 4.36
N LEU A 97 4.04 2.59 3.75
CA LEU A 97 4.59 3.85 3.30
C LEU A 97 3.46 4.55 2.57
N ALA A 98 3.12 5.73 3.06
CA ALA A 98 2.05 6.52 2.50
C ALA A 98 2.27 6.55 0.98
N GLU A 99 1.33 6.00 0.24
CA GLU A 99 1.36 6.05 -1.21
C GLU A 99 0.65 7.32 -1.62
N LEU A 100 1.38 8.24 -2.25
CA LEU A 100 0.77 9.41 -2.83
C LEU A 100 0.26 9.05 -4.21
N THR A 101 -0.89 9.60 -4.59
CA THR A 101 -1.20 9.66 -6.01
C THR A 101 -0.10 10.47 -6.71
N ARG A 102 0.09 10.25 -8.02
CA ARG A 102 1.01 11.09 -8.80
C ARG A 102 0.77 12.59 -8.59
N LEU A 103 -0.50 13.00 -8.50
CA LEU A 103 -0.84 14.41 -8.33
C LEU A 103 -0.45 14.92 -6.94
N ASP A 104 -0.72 14.14 -5.89
CA ASP A 104 -0.34 14.51 -4.53
C ASP A 104 1.18 14.58 -4.37
N PHE A 105 1.92 13.67 -5.03
CA PHE A 105 3.38 13.72 -5.07
C PHE A 105 3.89 15.00 -5.76
N LEU A 106 3.34 15.36 -6.93
CA LEU A 106 3.73 16.58 -7.63
C LEU A 106 3.38 17.85 -6.84
N ALA A 107 2.30 17.83 -6.06
CA ALA A 107 1.90 18.96 -5.19
C ALA A 107 2.89 19.24 -4.05
N ARG A 108 3.85 18.34 -3.79
CA ARG A 108 4.91 18.51 -2.78
C ARG A 108 6.03 19.45 -3.27
N PHE A 109 6.14 19.59 -4.59
CA PHE A 109 7.03 20.57 -5.19
C PHE A 109 6.38 21.94 -5.14
N THR A 110 7.20 22.98 -4.99
CA THR A 110 6.74 24.35 -5.20
C THR A 110 6.45 24.57 -6.68
N GLU A 111 5.62 25.56 -6.98
CA GLU A 111 5.30 25.93 -8.36
C GLU A 111 6.56 26.30 -9.15
N ALA A 112 7.49 27.04 -8.54
CA ALA A 112 8.76 27.40 -9.15
C ALA A 112 9.63 26.18 -9.50
N GLU A 113 9.67 25.18 -8.62
CA GLU A 113 10.38 23.92 -8.87
C GLU A 113 9.74 23.13 -10.01
N LEU A 114 8.42 23.03 -10.05
CA LEU A 114 7.72 22.34 -11.15
C LEU A 114 7.97 23.02 -12.49
N VAL A 115 7.91 24.36 -12.54
CA VAL A 115 8.21 25.13 -13.76
C VAL A 115 9.66 24.92 -14.20
N LEU A 116 10.62 24.97 -13.27
CA LEU A 116 12.02 24.69 -13.56
C LEU A 116 12.21 23.28 -14.11
N LEU A 117 11.74 22.26 -13.40
CA LEU A 117 11.84 20.86 -13.80
C LEU A 117 11.13 20.56 -15.12
N LYS A 118 10.04 21.28 -15.41
CA LYS A 118 9.34 21.17 -16.69
C LYS A 118 10.16 21.76 -17.83
N SER A 119 10.85 22.87 -17.59
CA SER A 119 11.75 23.46 -18.59
C SER A 119 12.95 22.56 -18.90
N LEU A 120 13.45 21.84 -17.90
CA LEU A 120 14.57 20.91 -18.02
C LEU A 120 14.23 19.60 -18.74
N GLU A 121 12.96 19.21 -18.83
CA GLU A 121 12.52 17.97 -19.49
C GLU A 121 13.07 17.82 -20.92
N ALA A 122 13.20 18.93 -21.66
CA ALA A 122 13.68 18.91 -23.04
C ALA A 122 15.22 18.96 -23.18
N SER A 123 15.93 19.43 -22.15
CA SER A 123 17.37 19.69 -22.21
C SER A 123 18.21 18.74 -21.36
N ASP A 124 17.60 18.13 -20.33
CA ASP A 124 18.23 17.13 -19.48
C ASP A 124 17.53 15.78 -19.65
N PRO A 125 18.17 14.80 -20.33
CA PRO A 125 17.59 13.48 -20.56
C PRO A 125 17.21 12.72 -19.29
N ASN A 126 17.90 12.94 -18.18
CA ASN A 126 17.58 12.28 -16.91
C ASN A 126 16.29 12.86 -16.32
N VAL A 127 16.15 14.19 -16.33
CA VAL A 127 14.90 14.86 -15.91
C VAL A 127 13.74 14.45 -16.82
N GLY A 128 13.96 14.35 -18.13
CA GLY A 128 13.00 13.79 -19.09
C GLY A 128 12.53 12.39 -18.71
N LEU A 129 13.47 11.49 -18.42
CA LEU A 129 13.17 10.12 -18.00
C LEU A 129 12.38 10.07 -16.68
N PHE A 130 12.67 10.95 -15.71
CA PHE A 130 11.91 11.01 -14.46
C PHE A 130 10.46 11.45 -14.70
N TRP A 131 10.23 12.42 -15.59
CA TRP A 131 8.87 12.81 -15.98
C TRP A 131 8.10 11.68 -16.65
N GLU A 132 8.74 10.86 -17.49
CA GLU A 132 8.11 9.68 -18.07
C GLU A 132 7.74 8.65 -17.00
N GLN A 133 8.65 8.39 -16.06
CA GLN A 133 8.40 7.45 -14.95
C GLN A 133 7.24 7.92 -14.07
N TRP A 134 7.20 9.20 -13.70
CA TRP A 134 6.09 9.76 -12.94
C TRP A 134 4.80 9.74 -13.73
N ARG A 135 4.81 10.05 -15.05
CA ARG A 135 3.61 9.94 -15.90
C ARG A 135 3.08 8.52 -15.98
N ALA A 136 3.94 7.52 -15.99
CA ALA A 136 3.55 6.11 -16.00
C ALA A 136 3.06 5.60 -14.63
N ALA A 137 3.41 6.28 -13.54
CA ALA A 137 3.04 5.89 -12.19
C ALA A 137 1.60 6.28 -11.84
N THR A 138 0.85 5.34 -11.25
CA THR A 138 -0.45 5.61 -10.62
C THR A 138 -0.27 6.15 -9.21
N THR A 139 0.66 5.54 -8.45
CA THR A 139 1.06 5.94 -7.11
C THR A 139 2.57 6.09 -7.01
N VAL A 140 3.02 6.90 -6.03
CA VAL A 140 4.42 7.18 -5.75
C VAL A 140 4.68 6.88 -4.29
N ARG A 141 5.73 6.08 -4.05
CA ARG A 141 6.25 5.79 -2.71
C ARG A 141 7.50 6.59 -2.45
N GLY A 142 7.65 7.06 -1.21
CA GLY A 142 8.82 7.84 -0.79
C GLY A 142 10.12 7.02 -0.71
N ASP A 143 10.01 5.70 -0.53
CA ASP A 143 11.14 4.77 -0.46
C ASP A 143 11.48 4.12 -1.82
N ASP A 144 10.70 4.38 -2.87
CA ASP A 144 10.95 3.81 -4.19
C ASP A 144 12.34 4.25 -4.69
N PRO A 145 13.26 3.31 -4.99
CA PRO A 145 14.61 3.65 -5.42
C PRO A 145 14.64 4.56 -6.65
N ARG A 146 13.62 4.52 -7.52
CA ARG A 146 13.49 5.39 -8.69
C ARG A 146 13.15 6.82 -8.28
N THR A 147 12.21 6.99 -7.34
CA THR A 147 11.82 8.30 -6.77
C THR A 147 12.99 8.91 -6.01
N VAL A 148 13.63 8.14 -5.13
CA VAL A 148 14.79 8.58 -4.35
C VAL A 148 15.93 9.02 -5.28
N ARG A 149 16.25 8.20 -6.29
CA ARG A 149 17.28 8.53 -7.30
C ARG A 149 16.95 9.80 -8.08
N ALA A 150 15.68 10.01 -8.45
CA ALA A 150 15.28 11.22 -9.18
C ALA A 150 15.51 12.47 -8.34
N LEU A 151 15.11 12.45 -7.07
CA LEU A 151 15.30 13.58 -6.15
C LEU A 151 16.78 13.81 -5.80
N ASP A 152 17.55 12.73 -5.65
CA ASP A 152 19.00 12.81 -5.46
C ASP A 152 19.70 13.47 -6.65
N TYR A 153 19.33 13.06 -7.87
CA TYR A 153 19.85 13.66 -9.08
C TYR A 153 19.53 15.16 -9.15
N MET A 154 18.27 15.54 -8.94
CA MET A 154 17.83 16.93 -8.99
C MET A 154 18.52 17.80 -7.93
N THR A 155 18.79 17.25 -6.74
CA THR A 155 19.54 17.94 -5.69
C THR A 155 21.02 18.08 -6.07
N ALA A 156 21.64 17.02 -6.59
CA ALA A 156 23.04 17.03 -7.00
C ALA A 156 23.32 17.99 -8.18
N GLN A 157 22.36 18.17 -9.08
CA GLN A 157 22.43 19.14 -10.18
C GLN A 157 22.04 20.57 -9.75
N GLY A 158 21.63 20.77 -8.49
CA GLY A 158 21.20 22.08 -7.97
C GLY A 158 19.84 22.55 -8.49
N HIS A 159 19.03 21.66 -9.06
CA HIS A 159 17.65 21.96 -9.48
C HIS A 159 16.69 22.01 -8.29
N LEU A 160 17.01 21.30 -7.21
CA LEU A 160 16.33 21.40 -5.93
C LEU A 160 17.29 21.98 -4.88
N ALA A 161 16.78 22.88 -4.05
CA ALA A 161 17.54 23.45 -2.96
C ALA A 161 17.86 22.38 -1.88
N PRO A 162 18.91 22.57 -1.06
CA PRO A 162 19.20 21.69 0.06
C PRO A 162 17.98 21.51 0.98
N GLY A 163 17.71 20.29 1.43
CA GLY A 163 16.55 19.99 2.29
C GLY A 163 15.23 19.74 1.55
N ARG A 164 15.17 20.00 0.23
CA ARG A 164 13.92 19.82 -0.54
C ARG A 164 13.60 18.36 -0.78
N LYS A 165 14.61 17.50 -1.00
CA LYS A 165 14.41 16.05 -1.09
C LYS A 165 13.68 15.53 0.15
N GLU A 166 14.18 15.85 1.33
CA GLU A 166 13.61 15.44 2.61
C GLU A 166 12.19 15.99 2.78
N ALA A 167 11.98 17.26 2.43
CA ALA A 167 10.66 17.89 2.48
C ALA A 167 9.66 17.30 1.47
N ILE A 168 10.11 16.76 0.34
CA ILE A 168 9.25 16.09 -0.66
C ILE A 168 8.95 14.65 -0.23
N LEU A 169 9.89 13.98 0.45
CA LEU A 169 9.75 12.59 0.91
C LEU A 169 9.13 12.42 2.30
N ALA A 170 8.96 13.48 3.08
CA ALA A 170 8.30 13.44 4.39
C ALA A 170 6.78 13.24 4.30
N PHE A 171 6.33 12.03 3.99
CA PHE A 171 4.93 11.58 4.01
C PHE A 171 4.84 10.11 4.42
#